data_AF-M9WRA3-F1
#
_entry.id   AF-M9WRA3-F1
#
_cell.length_a   1.000
_cell.length_b   1.000
_cell.length_c   1.000
_cell.angle_alpha   90.00
_cell.angle_beta   90.00
_cell.angle_gamma   90.00
#
_symmetry.space_group_name_H-M   'P 1'
#
loop_
_entity.id
_entity.type
_entity.pdbx_description
1 polymer ?
#
loop_
_entity_poly.entity_id
_entity_poly.type
_entity_poly.pdbx_seq_one_letter_code
_entity_poly.pdbx_strand_id
1 'polypeptide(L)'
;MLSVCFRQRVCTMVNTTNDINAATRGLLLRMGNAWFEQDELRQAVDIYLKIIEQYPDSKESKTAQTALLTISQRYERDGLFRLSLDILERVGEITPTSI
;
A
#
# COMPACT_ATOMS: atom_id res chain seq x y z
N MET A 1 15.44 -0.92 -34.22
CA MET A 1 13.99 -1.25 -34.16
C MET A 1 13.78 -2.26 -33.05
N LEU A 2 12.68 -2.08 -32.34
CA LEU A 2 12.40 -2.50 -30.97
C LEU A 2 12.46 -4.02 -30.72
N SER A 3 13.00 -4.40 -29.57
CA SER A 3 12.42 -5.48 -28.76
C SER A 3 12.65 -5.16 -27.30
N VAL A 4 11.67 -4.47 -26.74
CA VAL A 4 11.52 -4.16 -25.32
C VAL A 4 11.42 -5.50 -24.59
N CYS A 5 12.41 -5.81 -23.76
CA CYS A 5 12.41 -6.99 -22.91
C CYS A 5 11.28 -6.81 -21.88
N PHE A 6 10.20 -7.56 -22.08
CA PHE A 6 8.96 -7.51 -21.33
C PHE A 6 9.22 -7.85 -19.86
N ARG A 7 8.99 -6.86 -18.99
CA ARG A 7 9.04 -6.93 -17.53
C ARG A 7 8.35 -8.22 -17.04
N GLN A 8 9.07 -8.98 -16.24
CA GLN A 8 8.68 -10.29 -15.74
C GLN A 8 7.27 -10.28 -15.12
N ARG A 9 6.45 -11.22 -15.61
CA ARG A 9 5.12 -11.59 -15.10
C ARG A 9 5.15 -11.77 -13.58
N VAL A 10 4.36 -10.97 -12.86
CA VAL A 10 3.97 -11.30 -11.48
C VAL A 10 3.03 -12.50 -11.57
N CYS A 11 3.53 -13.67 -11.17
CA CYS A 11 2.71 -14.86 -11.02
C CYS A 11 1.62 -14.58 -9.98
N THR A 12 0.37 -14.56 -10.42
CA THR A 12 -0.81 -14.53 -9.56
C THR A 12 -0.93 -15.86 -8.82
N MET A 13 -0.19 -16.01 -7.71
CA MET A 13 -0.58 -16.97 -6.69
C MET A 13 -1.76 -16.36 -5.93
N VAL A 14 -2.97 -16.65 -6.40
CA VAL A 14 -4.18 -16.53 -5.59
C VAL A 14 -3.99 -17.49 -4.42
N ASN A 15 -3.46 -16.97 -3.31
CA ASN A 15 -3.31 -17.74 -2.09
C ASN A 15 -4.68 -17.79 -1.40
N THR A 16 -5.27 -18.98 -1.42
CA THR A 16 -6.53 -19.33 -0.77
C THR A 16 -6.42 -19.18 0.75
N THR A 17 -6.67 -17.98 1.28
CA THR A 17 -6.93 -17.76 2.72
C THR A 17 -8.25 -17.04 2.96
N ASN A 18 -9.27 -17.31 2.13
CA ASN A 18 -10.48 -16.48 2.08
C ASN A 18 -11.27 -16.38 3.42
N ASP A 19 -10.93 -17.17 4.46
CA ASP A 19 -11.67 -17.21 5.73
C ASP A 19 -10.85 -16.84 7.00
N ILE A 20 -9.59 -16.36 6.91
CA ILE A 20 -8.82 -15.84 8.08
C ILE A 20 -8.95 -14.28 8.19
N ASN A 21 -9.94 -13.71 7.53
CA ASN A 21 -9.69 -12.53 6.71
C ASN A 21 -10.06 -11.16 7.30
N ALA A 22 -11.06 -11.02 8.16
CA ALA A 22 -11.42 -9.70 8.71
C ALA A 22 -10.54 -9.29 9.91
N ALA A 23 -10.34 -10.20 10.87
CA ALA A 23 -9.56 -9.93 12.07
C ALA A 23 -8.09 -9.62 11.75
N THR A 24 -7.50 -10.35 10.80
CA THR A 24 -6.12 -10.15 10.36
C THR A 24 -5.92 -8.78 9.70
N ARG A 25 -6.82 -8.35 8.82
CA ARG A 25 -6.79 -7.00 8.23
C ARG A 25 -6.95 -5.91 9.27
N GLY A 26 -7.87 -6.09 10.22
CA GLY A 26 -8.07 -5.15 11.32
C GLY A 26 -6.83 -5.04 12.20
N LEU A 27 -6.14 -6.15 12.47
CA LEU A 27 -4.87 -6.15 13.21
C LEU A 27 -3.76 -5.45 12.44
N LEU A 28 -3.61 -5.74 11.15
CA LEU A 28 -2.64 -5.06 10.28
C LEU A 28 -2.89 -3.54 10.26
N LEU A 29 -4.15 -3.12 10.14
CA LEU A 29 -4.52 -1.71 10.15
C LEU A 29 -4.16 -1.05 11.49
N ARG A 30 -4.48 -1.70 12.61
CA ARG A 30 -4.10 -1.21 13.94
C ARG A 30 -2.59 -1.13 14.13
N MET A 31 -1.84 -2.09 13.59
CA MET A 31 -0.38 -2.09 13.65
C MET A 31 0.19 -0.94 12.81
N GLY A 32 -0.32 -0.71 11.60
CA GLY A 32 0.05 0.45 10.77
C GLY A 32 -0.22 1.77 11.48
N ASN A 33 -1.39 1.89 12.12
CA ASN A 33 -1.75 3.08 12.91
C ASN A 33 -0.78 3.28 14.10
N ALA A 34 -0.42 2.20 14.80
CA ALA A 34 0.53 2.29 15.91
C ALA A 34 1.91 2.78 15.46
N TRP A 35 2.40 2.32 14.30
CA TRP A 35 3.65 2.83 13.72
C TRP A 35 3.54 4.29 13.29
N PHE A 36 2.40 4.68 12.72
CA PHE A 36 2.13 6.06 12.34
C PHE A 36 2.12 7.00 13.57
N GLU A 37 1.49 6.57 14.67
CA GLU A 37 1.48 7.31 15.94
C GLU A 37 2.87 7.43 16.58
N GLN A 38 3.75 6.46 16.33
CA GLN A 38 5.16 6.47 16.77
C GLN A 38 6.07 7.32 15.89
N ASP A 39 5.53 7.96 14.85
CA ASP A 39 6.27 8.71 13.84
C ASP A 39 7.21 7.87 12.95
N GLU A 40 7.07 6.55 13.02
CA GLU A 40 7.84 5.58 12.24
C GLU A 40 7.16 5.36 10.87
N LEU A 41 7.20 6.42 10.05
CA LEU A 41 6.43 6.51 8.81
C LEU A 41 6.78 5.42 7.79
N ARG A 42 8.03 4.97 7.72
CA ARG A 42 8.45 3.92 6.76
C ARG A 42 7.79 2.59 7.08
N GLN A 43 7.80 2.20 8.35
CA GLN A 43 7.20 0.98 8.84
C GLN A 43 5.67 1.03 8.66
N ALA A 44 5.06 2.20 8.93
CA ALA A 44 3.64 2.40 8.69
C ALA A 44 3.28 2.18 7.22
N VAL A 45 4.07 2.75 6.29
CA VAL A 45 3.90 2.61 4.84
C VAL A 45 3.95 1.14 4.43
N ASP A 46 4.96 0.38 4.87
CA ASP A 46 5.10 -1.03 4.51
C ASP A 46 3.88 -1.86 4.92
N ILE A 47 3.34 -1.60 6.11
CA ILE A 47 2.15 -2.30 6.60
C ILE A 47 0.90 -1.91 5.80
N TYR A 48 0.69 -0.63 5.52
CA TYR A 48 -0.45 -0.19 4.73
C TYR A 48 -0.39 -0.70 3.29
N LEU A 49 0.80 -0.71 2.68
CA LEU A 49 1.00 -1.26 1.33
C LEU A 49 0.66 -2.75 1.29
N LYS A 50 1.07 -3.51 2.30
CA LYS A 50 0.67 -4.91 2.44
C LYS A 50 -0.84 -5.10 2.53
N ILE A 51 -1.58 -4.19 3.19
CA ILE A 51 -3.04 -4.28 3.28
C ILE A 51 -3.68 -4.08 1.90
N ILE A 52 -3.24 -3.10 1.13
CA ILE A 52 -3.83 -2.81 -0.19
C ILE A 52 -3.44 -3.87 -1.24
N GLU A 53 -2.24 -4.46 -1.13
CA GLU A 53 -1.78 -5.55 -2.00
C GLU A 53 -2.55 -6.85 -1.73
N GLN A 54 -2.73 -7.20 -0.46
CA GLN A 54 -3.34 -8.47 -0.07
C GLN A 54 -4.87 -8.42 -0.04
N TYR A 55 -5.44 -7.23 0.18
CA TYR A 55 -6.88 -7.08 0.42
C TYR A 55 -7.48 -5.85 -0.30
N PRO A 56 -7.29 -5.73 -1.62
CA PRO A 56 -7.62 -4.50 -2.37
C PRO A 56 -9.06 -4.04 -2.19
N ASP A 57 -10.03 -4.95 -2.13
CA ASP A 57 -11.47 -4.65 -2.07
C ASP A 57 -12.02 -4.42 -0.65
N SER A 58 -11.17 -4.48 0.38
CA SER A 58 -11.63 -4.37 1.78
C SER A 58 -11.81 -2.93 2.25
N LYS A 59 -12.63 -2.73 3.29
CA LYS A 59 -12.78 -1.42 3.95
C LYS A 59 -11.45 -0.95 4.57
N GLU A 60 -10.66 -1.90 5.08
CA GLU A 60 -9.35 -1.62 5.64
C GLU A 60 -8.36 -1.16 4.55
N SER A 61 -8.41 -1.73 3.34
CA SER A 61 -7.60 -1.26 2.20
C SER A 61 -7.92 0.20 1.86
N LYS A 62 -9.20 0.59 1.79
CA LYS A 62 -9.58 1.99 1.58
C LYS A 62 -9.02 2.91 2.68
N THR A 63 -9.02 2.44 3.92
CA THR A 63 -8.49 3.19 5.06
C THR A 63 -6.96 3.31 4.99
N ALA A 64 -6.27 2.23 4.62
CA ALA A 64 -4.84 2.18 4.41
C ALA A 64 -4.40 3.11 3.25
N GLN A 65 -5.16 3.18 2.16
CA GLN A 65 -4.92 4.14 1.09
C GLN A 65 -4.99 5.59 1.59
N THR A 66 -6.03 5.95 2.34
CA THR A 66 -6.14 7.29 2.93
C THR A 66 -4.97 7.60 3.87
N ALA A 67 -4.53 6.62 4.66
CA ALA A 67 -3.36 6.78 5.53
C ALA A 67 -2.07 7.00 4.72
N LEU A 68 -1.85 6.25 3.64
CA LEU A 68 -0.70 6.42 2.74
C LEU A 68 -0.67 7.79 2.07
N LEU A 69 -1.83 8.30 1.63
CA LEU A 69 -1.95 9.66 1.11
C LEU A 69 -1.58 10.71 2.16
N THR A 70 -2.01 10.51 3.41
CA THR A 70 -1.66 11.40 4.53
C THR A 70 -0.14 11.41 4.79
N ILE A 71 0.50 10.23 4.75
CA ILE A 71 1.96 10.12 4.88
C ILE A 71 2.68 10.80 3.71
N SER A 72 2.16 10.62 2.48
CA SER A 72 2.71 11.26 1.27
C SER A 72 2.69 12.78 1.39
N GLN A 73 1.56 13.36 1.80
CA GLN A 73 1.42 14.81 2.06
C GLN A 73 2.39 15.30 3.15
N ARG A 74 2.63 14.48 4.17
CA ARG A 74 3.60 14.81 5.21
C ARG A 74 5.02 14.82 4.66
N TYR A 75 5.40 13.85 3.85
CA TYR A 75 6.69 13.85 3.17
C TYR A 75 6.85 15.04 2.23
N GLU A 76 5.80 15.47 1.54
CA GLU A 76 5.85 16.70 0.73
C GLU A 76 6.11 17.94 1.58
N ARG A 77 5.40 18.08 2.70
CA ARG A 77 5.60 19.19 3.64
C ARG A 77 7.02 19.22 4.20
N ASP A 78 7.58 18.05 4.47
CA ASP A 78 8.94 17.90 4.99
C ASP A 78 10.01 18.02 3.87
N GLY A 79 9.61 18.26 2.61
CA GLY A 79 10.48 18.42 1.45
C GLY A 79 11.03 17.11 0.88
N LEU A 80 10.57 15.96 1.39
CA LEU A 80 10.97 14.61 1.01
C LEU A 80 10.16 14.09 -0.19
N PHE A 81 10.10 14.88 -1.28
CA PHE A 81 9.30 14.59 -2.46
C PHE A 81 9.57 13.21 -3.09
N ARG A 82 10.82 12.74 -3.02
CA ARG A 82 11.19 11.40 -3.55
C ARG A 82 10.44 10.27 -2.85
N LEU A 83 10.25 10.37 -1.52
CA LEU A 83 9.53 9.36 -0.76
C LEU A 83 8.02 9.46 -1.00
N SER A 84 7.49 10.68 -1.13
CA SER A 84 6.08 10.87 -1.51
C SER A 84 5.77 10.22 -2.86
N LEU A 85 6.60 10.50 -3.87
CA LEU A 85 6.42 9.93 -5.22
C LEU A 85 6.49 8.40 -5.24
N ASP A 86 7.42 7.80 -4.49
CA ASP A 86 7.54 6.34 -4.39
C ASP A 86 6.25 5.71 -3.83
N ILE A 87 5.66 6.30 -2.79
CA ILE A 87 4.40 5.81 -2.23
C ILE A 87 3.27 5.94 -3.24
N LEU A 88 3.14 7.10 -3.87
CA LEU A 88 2.05 7.37 -4.83
C LEU A 88 2.14 6.46 -6.07
N GLU A 89 3.36 6.22 -6.58
CA GLU A 89 3.60 5.30 -7.68
C GLU A 89 3.15 3.89 -7.32
N ARG A 90 3.59 3.37 -6.17
CA ARG A 90 3.19 2.04 -5.70
C ARG A 90 1.68 1.91 -5.50
N VAL A 91 1.05 2.91 -4.87
CA VAL A 91 -0.41 2.89 -4.69
C VAL A 91 -1.13 2.86 -6.04
N GLY A 92 -0.68 3.67 -7.01
CA GLY A 92 -1.25 3.70 -8.36
C GLY A 92 -1.08 2.39 -9.15
N GLU A 93 0.02 1.68 -8.96
CA GLU A 93 0.22 0.34 -9.56
C GLU A 93 -0.76 -0.70 -8.99
N ILE A 94 -1.04 -0.62 -7.68
CA ILE A 94 -1.86 -1.61 -6.95
C ILE A 94 -3.35 -1.33 -7.12
N THR A 95 -3.74 -0.07 -7.20
CA THR A 95 -5.10 0.34 -7.55
C THR A 95 -5.11 0.78 -9.00
N PRO A 96 -5.15 -0.14 -9.99
CA PRO A 96 -5.43 0.25 -11.35
C PRO A 96 -6.85 0.82 -11.33
N THR A 97 -6.95 2.14 -11.28
CA THR A 97 -8.21 2.83 -11.47
C THR A 97 -8.73 2.38 -12.84
N SER A 98 -9.77 1.54 -12.82
CA SER A 98 -10.65 1.36 -13.96
C SER A 98 -11.20 2.75 -14.29
N ILE A 99 -10.56 3.41 -15.26
CA ILE A 99 -11.11 4.56 -15.96
C ILE A 99 -12.16 4.03 -16.94
#